data_AF-A0A4S2GSP9-F1
#
_entry.id   AF-A0A4S2GSP9-F1
#
_cell.length_a   1.000
_cell.length_b   1.000
_cell.length_c   1.000
_cell.angle_alpha   90.00
_cell.angle_beta   90.00
_cell.angle_gamma   90.00
#
_symmetry.space_group_name_H-M   'P 1'
#
loop_
_entity.id
_entity.type
_entity.pdbx_description
1 polymer ?
#
loop_
_entity_poly.entity_id
_entity_poly.type
_entity_poly.pdbx_seq_one_letter_code
_entity_poly.pdbx_strand_id
1 'polypeptide(L)' 'MLKIGDFSKLSRISIRMLRHYDEIGILHPKHVNDFTGYRYYSESQLPLAGRIQTL' A
#
# COMPACT_ATOMS: atom_id res chain seq x y z
N MET A 1 -4.68 -11.21 0.59
CA MET A 1 -3.55 -10.27 0.46
C MET A 1 -3.52 -9.75 -0.96
N LEU A 2 -3.37 -8.45 -1.14
CA LEU A 2 -3.46 -7.73 -2.40
C LEU A 2 -2.06 -7.37 -2.88
N LYS A 3 -1.79 -7.55 -4.18
CA LYS A 3 -0.58 -6.99 -4.80
C LYS A 3 -0.65 -5.46 -4.74
N ILE A 4 0.50 -4.78 -4.74
CA ILE A 4 0.54 -3.31 -4.74
C ILE A 4 -0.30 -2.67 -5.87
N GLY A 5 -0.39 -3.33 -7.04
CA GLY A 5 -1.24 -2.88 -8.14
C GLY A 5 -2.74 -2.99 -7.85
N ASP A 6 -3.18 -4.09 -7.24
CA ASP A 6 -4.59 -4.29 -6.89
C ASP A 6 -5.00 -3.35 -5.75
N PHE A 7 -4.13 -3.20 -4.75
CA PHE A 7 -4.32 -2.25 -3.66
C PHE A 7 -4.37 -0.80 -4.17
N SER A 8 -3.53 -0.44 -5.15
CA SER A 8 -3.55 0.87 -5.79
C SER A 8 -4.90 1.18 -6.45
N LYS A 9 -5.48 0.21 -7.16
CA LYS A 9 -6.81 0.37 -7.79
C LYS A 9 -7.92 0.56 -6.76
N LEU A 10 -7.90 -0.24 -5.69
CA LEU A 10 -8.94 -0.21 -4.65
C LEU A 10 -8.85 1.03 -3.75
N SER A 11 -7.64 1.44 -3.37
CA SER A 11 -7.41 2.62 -2.53
C SER A 11 -7.40 3.94 -3.31
N ARG A 12 -7.36 3.89 -4.65
CA ARG A 12 -7.14 5.04 -5.55
C ARG A 12 -5.84 5.80 -5.29
N ILE A 13 -4.89 5.21 -4.57
CA ILE A 13 -3.54 5.75 -4.36
C ILE A 13 -2.63 5.16 -5.43
N SER A 14 -1.84 5.98 -6.11
CA SER A 14 -0.91 5.47 -7.13
C SER A 14 0.15 4.55 -6.51
N ILE A 15 0.65 3.57 -7.28
CA ILE A 15 1.74 2.68 -6.86
C ILE A 15 2.97 3.48 -6.38
N ARG A 16 3.27 4.61 -7.04
CA ARG A 16 4.37 5.51 -6.65
C ARG A 16 4.15 6.08 -5.25
N MET A 17 2.95 6.57 -4.94
CA MET A 17 2.62 7.10 -3.62
C MET A 17 2.61 6.01 -2.55
N LEU A 18 2.16 4.79 -2.86
CA LEU A 18 2.25 3.67 -1.92
C LEU A 18 3.70 3.33 -1.54
N ARG A 19 4.63 3.37 -2.50
CA ARG A 19 6.06 3.22 -2.21
C ARG A 19 6.60 4.37 -1.38
N HIS A 20 6.20 5.59 -1.72
CA HIS A 20 6.61 6.76 -0.94
C HIS A 20 6.11 6.67 0.50
N TYR A 21 4.84 6.33 0.73
CA TYR A 21 4.27 6.18 2.08
C TYR A 21 4.92 5.07 2.89
N ASP A 22 5.38 3.99 2.24
CA ASP A 22 6.20 2.98 2.88
C ASP A 22 7.57 3.56 3.30
N GLU A 23 8.25 4.28 2.40
CA GLU A 23 9.55 4.92 2.67
C GLU A 23 9.50 5.95 3.81
N ILE A 24 8.40 6.71 3.92
CA ILE A 24 8.23 7.75 4.95
C ILE A 24 7.44 7.29 6.18
N GLY A 25 7.09 6.01 6.27
CA GLY A 25 6.46 5.43 7.47
C GLY A 25 4.96 5.72 7.66
N ILE A 26 4.27 6.21 6.63
CA ILE A 26 2.83 6.48 6.67
C ILE A 26 2.01 5.21 6.49
N LEU A 27 2.40 4.34 5.56
CA LEU A 27 1.68 3.10 5.25
C LEU A 27 2.63 2.02 4.74
N HIS A 28 2.96 1.07 5.61
CA HIS A 28 3.80 -0.06 5.25
C HIS A 28 3.01 -1.21 4.59
N PRO A 29 3.61 -1.94 3.64
CA PRO A 29 3.04 -3.19 3.17
C PRO A 29 2.94 -4.19 4.32
N LYS A 30 1.91 -5.05 4.30
CA LYS A 30 1.77 -6.12 5.30
C LYS A 30 2.85 -7.18 5.15
N HIS A 31 3.36 -7.36 3.93
CA HIS A 31 4.43 -8.28 3.62
C HIS A 31 5.21 -7.78 2.40
N VAL A 32 6.52 -7.99 2.44
CA VAL A 32 7.42 -7.83 1.31
C VAL A 32 8.00 -9.19 1.02
N ASN A 33 7.94 -9.62 -0.24
CA ASN A 33 8.61 -10.84 -0.65
C ASN A 33 10.13 -10.60 -0.66
N ASP A 34 10.86 -11.33 0.17
CA ASP A 34 12.30 -11.09 0.40
C ASP A 34 13.18 -11.32 -0.83
N PHE A 35 12.74 -12.18 -1.76
CA PHE A 35 13.50 -12.52 -2.97
C PHE A 35 13.29 -11.53 -4.12
N THR A 36 12.14 -10.85 -4.16
CA THR A 36 11.75 -9.98 -5.30
C THR A 36 11.53 -8.53 -4.90
N GLY A 37 11.43 -8.24 -3.59
CA GLY A 37 10.99 -6.94 -3.08
C GLY A 37 9.52 -6.63 -3.38
N TYR A 38 8.73 -7.62 -3.81
CA TYR A 38 7.33 -7.39 -4.19
C TYR A 38 6.48 -7.11 -2.95
N ARG A 39 5.68 -6.04 -3.00
CA ARG A 39 4.90 -5.55 -1.87
C ARG A 39 3.46 -6.06 -1.91
N TYR A 40 2.99 -6.51 -0.76
CA TYR A 40 1.63 -6.99 -0.56
C TYR A 40 0.97 -6.25 0.60
N TYR A 41 -0.28 -5.87 0.38
CA TYR A 41 -1.12 -5.15 1.35
C TYR A 41 -2.29 -6.03 1.78
N SER A 42 -2.82 -5.79 2.97
CA SER A 42 -4.06 -6.43 3.43
C SER A 42 -5.28 -5.58 3.07
N GLU A 43 -6.42 -6.21 2.82
CA GLU A 43 -7.72 -5.52 2.65
C GLU A 43 -8.05 -4.67 3.89
N SER A 44 -7.64 -5.12 5.08
CA SER A 44 -7.78 -4.36 6.33
C SER A 44 -7.05 -3.01 6.35
N GLN A 45 -6.11 -2.77 5.42
CA GLN A 45 -5.42 -1.49 5.28
C GLN A 45 -6.18 -0.49 4.39
N LEU A 46 -7.22 -0.91 3.65
CA LEU A 46 -8.00 -0.02 2.79
C LEU A 46 -8.68 1.13 3.55
N PRO A 47 -9.28 0.92 4.75
CA PRO A 47 -9.82 2.03 5.53
C PRO A 47 -8.77 3.05 5.96
N LEU A 48 -7.55 2.59 6.31
CA LEU A 48 -6.44 3.47 6.65
C LEU A 48 -5.97 4.27 5.43
N ALA A 49 -5.82 3.62 4.28
CA ALA A 49 -5.48 4.26 3.01
C ALA A 49 -6.51 5.34 2.63
N GLY A 50 -7.80 5.09 2.85
CA GLY A 50 -8.86 6.07 2.63
C GLY A 50 -8.69 7.33 3.49
N ARG A 51 -8.29 7.20 4.76
CA ARG A 51 -8.04 8.35 5.65
C ARG A 51 -6.87 9.20 5.19
N ILE A 52 -5.84 8.59 4.59
CA ILE A 52 -4.67 9.30 4.07
C ILE A 52 -5.04 10.18 2.88
N GLN A 53 -6.01 9.79 2.04
CA GLN A 53 -6.46 10.61 0.90
C GLN A 53 -7.32 11.82 1.30
N THR A 54 -7.95 11.78 2.47
CA THR A 54 -8.89 12.83 2.91
C THR A 54 -8.23 13.95 3.70
N LEU A 55 -6.92 13.84 3.99
CA LEU A 55 -6.10 14.88 4.60
C LEU A 55 -5.56 15.82 3.52
#